data_AF-W1V136-F1
#
_entry.id   AF-W1V136-F1
#
_cell.length_a   1.000
_cell.length_b   1.000
_cell.length_c   1.000
_cell.angle_alpha   90.00
_cell.angle_beta   90.00
_cell.angle_gamma   90.00
#
_symmetry.space_group_name_H-M   'P 1'
#
loop_
_entity.id
_entity.type
_entity.pdbx_description
1 polymer ?
#
loop_
_entity_poly.entity_id
_entity_poly.type
_entity_poly.pdbx_seq_one_letter_code
_entity_poly.pdbx_strand_id
1 'polypeptide(L)'
;EDEGDDPENNERELDFIIQKIKEIHAAKKQVQNPDGTFRQIEWRDFAILRRSLAGWGTRAVEAMRQAGIPAVVNERDGYFEAQEIQLLLALLSIIDNPEQDLPMAAVLHSGLVGLDANELGALRLSGEGSLWSLMPAYAEEAQDERLLAFIGHMERWRTLSRRHGVTDLLWDIYESQDYVNYVGAMPNGLVRRANVLALYDR
;
A
#
# COMPACT_ATOMS: atom_id res chain seq x y z
N GLU A 1 15.00 -32.88 1.20
CA GLU A 1 15.11 -32.14 2.47
C GLU A 1 15.88 -30.87 2.12
N ASP A 2 15.17 -29.76 1.99
CA ASP A 2 15.74 -28.45 1.67
C ASP A 2 16.20 -27.80 2.98
N GLU A 3 17.48 -27.94 3.33
CA GLU A 3 18.13 -27.20 4.42
C GLU A 3 18.16 -25.66 4.18
N GLY A 4 17.71 -25.21 3.01
CA GLY A 4 17.73 -23.81 2.58
C GLY A 4 16.55 -22.94 3.05
N ASP A 5 15.58 -23.51 3.78
CA ASP A 5 14.39 -22.77 4.23
C ASP A 5 14.32 -22.55 5.75
N ASP A 6 15.43 -22.80 6.46
CA ASP A 6 15.57 -22.46 7.87
C ASP A 6 15.64 -20.92 8.05
N PRO A 7 14.74 -20.29 8.83
CA PRO A 7 14.74 -18.84 9.08
C PRO A 7 16.08 -18.31 9.56
N GLU A 8 16.78 -19.07 10.42
CA GLU A 8 18.06 -18.65 11.01
C GLU A 8 19.19 -18.64 9.96
N ASN A 9 19.12 -19.56 8.99
CA ASN A 9 20.07 -19.63 7.88
C ASN A 9 19.82 -18.49 6.87
N ASN A 10 18.56 -18.15 6.62
CA ASN A 10 18.16 -17.04 5.76
C ASN A 10 18.61 -15.66 6.31
N GLU A 11 18.54 -15.44 7.63
CA GLU A 11 19.02 -14.20 8.25
C GLU A 11 20.55 -14.06 8.13
N ARG A 12 21.29 -15.13 8.41
CA ARG A 12 22.75 -15.13 8.28
C ARG A 12 23.22 -14.93 6.84
N GLU A 13 22.50 -15.52 5.87
CA GLU A 13 22.74 -15.29 4.44
C GLU A 13 22.52 -13.82 4.08
N LEU A 14 21.43 -13.21 4.54
CA LEU A 14 21.10 -11.82 4.27
C LEU A 14 22.15 -10.85 4.87
N ASP A 15 22.56 -11.07 6.11
CA ASP A 15 23.60 -10.28 6.76
C ASP A 15 24.94 -10.37 5.99
N PHE A 16 25.29 -11.57 5.54
CA PHE A 16 26.47 -11.80 4.73
C PHE A 16 26.39 -11.04 3.40
N ILE A 17 25.25 -11.08 2.71
CA ILE A 17 25.03 -10.35 1.45
C ILE A 17 25.18 -8.84 1.67
N ILE A 18 24.54 -8.29 2.71
CA ILE A 18 24.61 -6.86 3.06
C ILE A 18 26.06 -6.44 3.29
N GLN A 19 26.81 -7.22 4.07
CA GLN A 19 28.20 -6.95 4.37
C GLN A 19 29.05 -6.98 3.08
N LYS A 20 28.82 -7.96 2.20
CA LYS A 20 29.55 -8.09 0.94
C LYS A 20 29.28 -6.93 -0.01
N ILE A 21 28.04 -6.49 -0.12
CA ILE A 21 27.67 -5.34 -0.95
C ILE A 21 28.39 -4.08 -0.44
N LYS A 22 28.36 -3.85 0.88
CA LYS A 22 29.07 -2.70 1.49
C LYS A 22 30.57 -2.74 1.22
N GLU A 23 31.20 -3.90 1.38
CA GLU A 23 32.63 -4.07 1.08
C GLU A 23 32.95 -3.71 -0.37
N ILE A 24 32.17 -4.21 -1.34
CA ILE A 24 32.39 -3.96 -2.77
C ILE A 24 32.17 -2.49 -3.09
N HIS A 25 31.12 -1.88 -2.55
CA HIS A 25 30.81 -0.47 -2.75
C HIS A 25 31.90 0.44 -2.12
N ALA A 26 32.34 0.14 -0.90
CA ALA A 26 33.39 0.87 -0.20
C ALA A 26 34.76 0.77 -0.90
N ALA A 27 35.05 -0.38 -1.52
CA ALA A 27 36.25 -0.58 -2.32
C ALA A 27 36.26 0.21 -3.65
N LYS A 28 35.17 0.91 -4.00
CA LYS A 28 35.01 1.71 -5.22
C LYS A 28 35.43 0.95 -6.49
N LYS A 29 35.01 -0.31 -6.58
CA LYS A 29 35.28 -1.14 -7.76
C LYS A 29 34.75 -0.45 -9.03
N GLN A 30 35.42 -0.74 -10.15
CA GLN A 30 35.02 -0.20 -11.45
C GLN A 30 34.03 -1.14 -12.14
N VAL A 31 33.03 -0.54 -12.78
CA VAL A 31 32.05 -1.19 -13.64
C VAL A 31 32.26 -0.70 -15.06
N GLN A 32 32.28 -1.63 -16.02
CA GLN A 32 32.37 -1.30 -17.44
C GLN A 32 30.96 -1.01 -17.99
N ASN A 33 30.81 0.13 -18.65
CA ASN A 33 29.61 0.50 -19.38
C ASN A 33 29.57 -0.21 -20.77
N PRO A 34 28.40 -0.28 -21.44
CA PRO A 34 28.28 -0.90 -22.76
C PRO A 34 29.16 -0.27 -23.85
N ASP A 35 29.50 1.01 -23.70
CA ASP A 35 30.39 1.75 -24.60
C ASP A 35 31.89 1.49 -24.34
N GLY A 36 32.20 0.60 -23.39
CA GLY A 36 33.56 0.21 -23.01
C GLY A 36 34.22 1.13 -21.97
N THR A 37 33.58 2.23 -21.58
CA THR A 37 34.11 3.13 -20.54
C THR A 37 33.96 2.53 -19.14
N PHE A 38 34.75 3.00 -18.17
CA PHE A 38 34.66 2.54 -16.78
C PHE A 38 34.18 3.65 -15.86
N ARG A 39 33.27 3.31 -14.95
CA ARG A 39 32.81 4.20 -13.87
C ARG A 39 32.88 3.50 -12.51
N GLN A 40 32.76 4.26 -11.43
CA GLN A 40 32.63 3.69 -10.09
C GLN A 40 31.30 2.94 -9.97
N ILE A 41 31.32 1.85 -9.20
CA ILE A 41 30.12 1.08 -8.88
C ILE A 41 29.10 1.94 -8.13
N GLU A 42 27.84 1.80 -8.50
CA GLU A 42 26.69 2.44 -7.87
C GLU A 42 25.76 1.36 -7.29
N TRP A 43 24.85 1.74 -6.39
CA TRP A 43 23.87 0.80 -5.81
C TRP A 43 23.04 0.06 -6.87
N ARG A 44 22.72 0.72 -7.99
CA ARG A 44 21.95 0.13 -9.11
C ARG A 44 22.66 -1.01 -9.83
N ASP A 45 23.97 -1.18 -9.60
CA ASP A 45 24.78 -2.22 -10.25
C ASP A 45 24.71 -3.57 -9.51
N PHE A 46 24.05 -3.62 -8.35
CA PHE A 46 23.82 -4.84 -7.60
C PHE A 46 22.43 -5.42 -7.89
N ALA A 47 22.38 -6.71 -8.17
CA ALA A 47 21.15 -7.49 -8.27
C ALA A 47 21.30 -8.78 -7.45
N ILE A 48 20.29 -9.09 -6.63
CA ILE A 48 20.23 -10.35 -5.87
C ILE A 48 19.15 -11.21 -6.51
N LEU A 49 19.57 -12.37 -7.01
CA LEU A 49 18.69 -13.30 -7.72
C LEU A 49 18.45 -14.53 -6.83
N ARG A 50 17.19 -14.76 -6.47
CA ARG A 50 16.75 -15.99 -5.79
C ARG A 50 15.69 -16.69 -6.61
N ARG A 51 15.52 -18.00 -6.36
CA ARG A 51 14.50 -18.83 -7.02
C ARG A 51 13.08 -18.44 -6.59
N SER A 52 12.90 -18.13 -5.30
CA SER A 52 11.65 -17.61 -4.73
C SER A 52 11.96 -16.36 -3.91
N LEU A 53 11.09 -15.37 -4.02
CA LEU A 53 11.16 -14.15 -3.21
C LEU A 53 10.22 -14.22 -2.00
N ALA A 54 9.19 -15.07 -2.03
CA ALA A 54 8.12 -15.13 -1.04
C ALA A 54 8.64 -15.10 0.40
N GLY A 55 8.20 -14.10 1.17
CA GLY A 55 8.60 -13.87 2.57
C GLY A 55 10.03 -13.34 2.79
N TRP A 56 10.95 -13.53 1.84
CA TRP A 56 12.34 -13.08 1.96
C TRP A 56 12.56 -11.66 1.40
N GLY A 57 11.95 -11.31 0.27
CA GLY A 57 12.31 -10.08 -0.44
C GLY A 57 11.91 -8.81 0.31
N THR A 58 10.71 -8.77 0.88
CA THR A 58 10.31 -7.65 1.76
C THR A 58 11.23 -7.51 2.98
N ARG A 59 11.58 -8.62 3.65
CA ARG A 59 12.53 -8.64 4.77
C ARG A 59 13.94 -8.18 4.36
N ALA A 60 14.41 -8.60 3.19
CA ALA A 60 15.71 -8.22 2.66
C ALA A 60 15.78 -6.71 2.36
N VAL A 61 14.71 -6.13 1.79
CA VAL A 61 14.62 -4.68 1.55
C VAL A 61 14.64 -3.90 2.86
N GLU A 62 13.88 -4.33 3.87
CA GLU A 62 13.87 -3.74 5.21
C GLU A 62 15.28 -3.73 5.81
N ALA A 63 15.95 -4.89 5.86
CA ALA A 63 17.31 -5.02 6.42
C ALA A 63 18.34 -4.19 5.64
N MET A 64 18.28 -4.18 4.32
CA MET A 64 19.17 -3.35 3.49
C MET A 64 18.98 -1.87 3.75
N ARG A 65 17.73 -1.40 3.89
CA ARG A 65 17.44 0.01 4.23
C ARG A 65 17.97 0.38 5.60
N GLN A 66 17.78 -0.47 6.61
CA GLN A 66 18.36 -0.29 7.94
C GLN A 66 19.89 -0.24 7.88
N ALA A 67 20.50 -0.99 6.98
CA ALA A 67 21.93 -0.98 6.71
C ALA A 67 22.40 0.21 5.85
N GLY A 68 21.52 1.10 5.39
CA GLY A 68 21.84 2.27 4.57
C GLY A 68 22.01 1.97 3.07
N ILE A 69 21.52 0.82 2.60
CA ILE A 69 21.54 0.41 1.19
C ILE A 69 20.14 0.66 0.60
N PRO A 70 20.01 1.48 -0.46
CA PRO A 70 18.73 1.65 -1.15
C PRO A 70 18.40 0.39 -1.94
N ALA A 71 17.39 -0.36 -1.49
CA ALA A 71 16.95 -1.61 -2.11
C ALA A 71 15.48 -1.56 -2.53
N VAL A 72 15.18 -2.28 -3.61
CA VAL A 72 13.83 -2.52 -4.12
C VAL A 72 13.68 -4.01 -4.43
N VAL A 73 12.48 -4.55 -4.20
CA VAL A 73 12.14 -5.90 -4.61
C VAL A 73 10.96 -5.82 -5.58
N ASN A 74 11.02 -6.63 -6.64
CA ASN A 74 9.91 -6.77 -7.58
C ASN A 74 9.00 -7.92 -7.12
N GLU A 75 8.48 -7.82 -5.90
CA GLU A 75 7.49 -8.77 -5.37
C GLU A 75 6.09 -8.33 -5.80
N ARG A 76 5.31 -9.29 -6.32
CA ARG A 76 3.87 -9.09 -6.55
C ARG A 76 3.07 -9.17 -5.25
N ASP A 77 3.59 -9.87 -4.25
CA ASP A 77 2.82 -10.27 -3.06
C ASP A 77 2.75 -9.14 -2.01
N GLY A 78 3.86 -8.47 -1.70
CA GLY A 78 3.86 -7.41 -0.68
C GLY A 78 3.17 -6.10 -1.08
N TYR A 79 3.00 -5.83 -2.38
CA TYR A 79 2.38 -4.60 -2.85
C TYR A 79 0.92 -4.49 -2.43
N PHE A 80 0.15 -5.56 -2.67
CA PHE A 80 -1.27 -5.56 -2.31
C PHE A 80 -1.45 -5.70 -0.80
N GLU A 81 -0.48 -6.25 -0.06
CA GLU A 81 -0.50 -6.31 1.41
C GLU A 81 -0.26 -4.96 2.09
N ALA A 82 0.27 -3.97 1.36
CA ALA A 82 0.50 -2.64 1.91
C ALA A 82 -0.82 -2.00 2.37
N GLN A 83 -0.84 -1.47 3.59
CA GLN A 83 -2.07 -0.98 4.24
C GLN A 83 -2.80 0.09 3.40
N GLU A 84 -2.05 1.00 2.78
CA GLU A 84 -2.61 2.04 1.92
C GLU A 84 -3.25 1.47 0.64
N ILE A 85 -2.75 0.35 0.13
CA ILE A 85 -3.31 -0.34 -1.03
C ILE A 85 -4.53 -1.17 -0.61
N GLN A 86 -4.47 -1.87 0.52
CA GLN A 86 -5.63 -2.58 1.08
C GLN A 86 -6.82 -1.65 1.30
N LEU A 87 -6.59 -0.45 1.85
CA LEU A 87 -7.65 0.53 2.04
C LEU A 87 -8.26 1.03 0.72
N LEU A 88 -7.42 1.29 -0.29
CA LEU A 88 -7.91 1.65 -1.63
C LEU A 88 -8.71 0.52 -2.27
N LEU A 89 -8.26 -0.72 -2.17
CA LEU A 89 -9.00 -1.87 -2.67
C LEU A 89 -10.33 -2.06 -1.95
N ALA A 90 -10.37 -1.86 -0.63
CA ALA A 90 -11.61 -1.88 0.14
C ALA A 90 -12.58 -0.79 -0.35
N LEU A 91 -12.08 0.43 -0.57
CA LEU A 91 -12.87 1.54 -1.14
C LEU A 91 -13.41 1.21 -2.54
N LEU A 92 -12.56 0.71 -3.44
CA LEU A 92 -12.99 0.29 -4.78
C LEU A 92 -14.03 -0.83 -4.73
N SER A 93 -13.89 -1.76 -3.77
CA SER A 93 -14.83 -2.87 -3.59
C SER A 93 -16.21 -2.38 -3.17
N ILE A 94 -16.30 -1.40 -2.26
CA ILE A 94 -17.60 -0.82 -1.87
C ILE A 94 -18.16 0.12 -2.94
N ILE A 95 -17.31 0.76 -3.75
CA ILE A 95 -17.77 1.51 -4.93
C ILE A 95 -18.42 0.56 -5.93
N ASP A 96 -17.90 -0.65 -6.12
CA ASP A 96 -18.55 -1.68 -6.94
C ASP A 96 -19.85 -2.16 -6.27
N ASN A 97 -19.74 -2.67 -5.04
CA ASN A 97 -20.86 -3.19 -4.25
C ASN A 97 -20.85 -2.68 -2.79
N PRO A 98 -21.69 -1.68 -2.45
CA PRO A 98 -21.65 -1.04 -1.14
C PRO A 98 -22.26 -1.91 -0.03
N GLU A 99 -22.96 -2.99 -0.37
CA GLU A 99 -23.58 -3.91 0.60
C GLU A 99 -22.56 -4.81 1.33
N GLN A 100 -21.26 -4.65 1.06
CA GLN A 100 -20.18 -5.41 1.69
C GLN A 100 -19.73 -4.78 3.01
N ASP A 101 -20.24 -5.29 4.14
CA ASP A 101 -19.98 -4.73 5.48
C ASP A 101 -18.50 -4.70 5.88
N LEU A 102 -17.71 -5.72 5.55
CA LEU A 102 -16.30 -5.77 5.96
C LEU A 102 -15.43 -4.66 5.33
N PRO A 103 -15.37 -4.52 3.99
CA PRO A 103 -14.63 -3.41 3.39
C PRO A 103 -15.26 -2.05 3.72
N MET A 104 -16.58 -1.97 3.89
CA MET A 104 -17.25 -0.74 4.34
C MET A 104 -16.75 -0.31 5.72
N ALA A 105 -16.74 -1.22 6.70
CA ALA A 105 -16.25 -0.95 8.04
C ALA A 105 -14.77 -0.53 8.04
N ALA A 106 -13.94 -1.17 7.21
CA ALA A 106 -12.54 -0.81 7.06
C ALA A 106 -12.36 0.64 6.56
N VAL A 107 -13.15 1.07 5.57
CA VAL A 107 -13.12 2.44 5.04
C VAL A 107 -13.66 3.44 6.06
N LEU A 108 -14.78 3.14 6.72
CA LEU A 108 -15.38 4.02 7.73
C LEU A 108 -14.46 4.24 8.95
N HIS A 109 -13.72 3.21 9.38
CA HIS A 109 -12.75 3.34 10.47
C HIS A 109 -11.48 4.09 10.01
N SER A 110 -11.13 4.00 8.73
CA SER A 110 -9.90 4.62 8.22
C SER A 110 -9.93 6.14 8.33
N GLY A 111 -8.77 6.79 8.18
CA GLY A 111 -8.68 8.26 8.14
C GLY A 111 -9.38 8.92 6.94
N LEU A 112 -10.03 8.16 6.04
CA LEU A 112 -10.92 8.71 5.02
C LEU A 112 -12.25 9.22 5.63
N VAL A 113 -12.74 8.55 6.68
CA VAL A 113 -14.00 8.93 7.36
C VAL A 113 -13.75 9.17 8.84
N GLY A 114 -13.05 8.24 9.51
CA GLY A 114 -12.56 8.42 10.87
C GLY A 114 -13.59 8.11 11.94
N LEU A 115 -14.46 7.12 11.73
CA LEU A 115 -15.28 6.57 12.81
C LEU A 115 -14.42 5.75 13.78
N ASP A 116 -14.69 5.87 15.07
CA ASP A 116 -14.15 4.95 16.06
C ASP A 116 -14.98 3.65 16.17
N ALA A 117 -14.49 2.70 16.98
CA ALA A 117 -15.14 1.40 17.16
C ALA A 117 -16.54 1.51 17.79
N ASN A 118 -16.78 2.48 18.67
CA ASN A 118 -18.09 2.69 19.30
C ASN A 118 -19.07 3.32 18.31
N GLU A 119 -18.62 4.28 17.50
CA GLU A 119 -19.42 4.91 16.45
C GLU A 119 -19.83 3.91 15.37
N LEU A 120 -18.91 3.03 14.94
CA LEU A 120 -19.20 1.90 14.05
C LEU A 120 -20.20 0.92 14.67
N GLY A 121 -20.04 0.63 15.97
CA GLY A 121 -20.97 -0.20 16.73
C GLY A 121 -22.37 0.41 16.78
N ALA A 122 -22.47 1.71 17.03
CA ALA A 122 -23.74 2.44 17.06
C ALA A 122 -24.44 2.41 15.69
N LEU A 123 -23.71 2.65 14.59
CA LEU A 123 -24.25 2.49 13.24
C LEU A 123 -24.78 1.07 12.99
N ARG A 124 -24.00 0.04 13.35
CA ARG A 124 -24.41 -1.37 13.19
C ARG A 124 -25.65 -1.74 14.00
N LEU A 125 -25.84 -1.13 15.17
CA LEU A 125 -26.97 -1.37 16.08
C LEU A 125 -28.23 -0.56 15.71
N SER A 126 -28.14 0.37 14.76
CA SER A 126 -29.27 1.21 14.34
C SER A 126 -30.38 0.45 13.60
N GLY A 127 -30.11 -0.77 13.12
CA GLY A 127 -31.13 -1.60 12.47
C GLY A 127 -30.62 -2.88 11.83
N GLU A 128 -31.47 -3.47 10.99
CA GLU A 128 -31.18 -4.66 10.19
C GLU A 128 -30.80 -4.28 8.75
N GLY A 129 -29.93 -5.08 8.12
CA GLY A 129 -29.36 -4.79 6.79
C GLY A 129 -27.85 -4.62 6.82
N SER A 130 -27.26 -4.16 5.71
CA SER A 130 -25.83 -3.81 5.61
C SER A 130 -25.55 -2.45 6.27
N LEU A 131 -24.29 -2.17 6.58
CA LEU A 131 -23.84 -0.85 7.02
C LEU A 131 -24.24 0.24 6.03
N TRP A 132 -24.15 -0.03 4.72
CA TRP A 132 -24.58 0.92 3.69
C TRP A 132 -26.06 1.25 3.78
N SER A 133 -26.91 0.23 3.91
CA SER A 133 -28.37 0.43 3.96
C SER A 133 -28.83 1.23 5.19
N LEU A 134 -28.10 1.10 6.30
CA LEU A 134 -28.36 1.80 7.55
C LEU A 134 -27.83 3.23 7.57
N MET A 135 -26.73 3.48 6.84
CA MET A 135 -25.93 4.71 6.95
C MET A 135 -26.71 6.01 6.69
N PRO A 136 -27.58 6.13 5.66
CA PRO A 136 -28.25 7.41 5.39
C PRO A 136 -29.15 7.85 6.55
N ALA A 137 -30.01 6.95 7.04
CA ALA A 137 -30.92 7.27 8.14
C ALA A 137 -30.15 7.58 9.43
N TYR A 138 -29.13 6.77 9.75
CA TYR A 138 -28.27 7.01 10.92
C TYR A 138 -27.53 8.35 10.83
N ALA A 139 -26.94 8.67 9.67
CA ALA A 139 -26.18 9.91 9.47
C ALA A 139 -27.07 11.15 9.59
N GLU A 140 -28.30 11.10 9.08
CA GLU A 140 -29.29 12.16 9.24
C GLU A 140 -29.74 12.32 10.69
N GLU A 141 -30.03 11.23 11.40
CA GLU A 141 -30.45 11.29 12.80
C GLU A 141 -29.34 11.80 13.73
N ALA A 142 -28.13 11.28 13.55
CA ALA A 142 -26.96 11.66 14.35
C ALA A 142 -26.37 13.02 13.93
N GLN A 143 -26.79 13.59 12.79
CA GLN A 143 -26.19 14.76 12.17
C GLN A 143 -24.66 14.60 11.99
N ASP A 144 -24.21 13.40 11.61
CA ASP A 144 -22.78 13.12 11.42
C ASP A 144 -22.31 13.60 10.04
N GLU A 145 -21.68 14.78 10.01
CA GLU A 145 -21.18 15.40 8.80
C GLU A 145 -20.16 14.52 8.05
N ARG A 146 -19.38 13.68 8.74
CA ARG A 146 -18.39 12.78 8.11
C ARG A 146 -19.11 11.74 7.26
N LEU A 147 -20.18 11.15 7.78
CA LEU A 147 -20.98 10.14 7.08
C LEU A 147 -21.78 10.76 5.94
N LEU A 148 -22.38 11.92 6.15
CA LEU A 148 -23.09 12.65 5.10
C LEU A 148 -22.15 13.00 3.93
N ALA A 149 -20.94 13.47 4.22
CA ALA A 149 -19.92 13.73 3.21
C ALA A 149 -19.48 12.44 2.49
N PHE A 150 -19.25 11.37 3.24
CA PHE A 150 -18.87 10.08 2.67
C PHE A 150 -19.94 9.49 1.73
N ILE A 151 -21.22 9.57 2.09
CA ILE A 151 -22.33 9.16 1.23
C ILE A 151 -22.30 9.94 -0.09
N GLY A 152 -22.13 11.27 -0.03
CA GLY A 152 -22.02 12.11 -1.22
C GLY A 152 -20.83 11.74 -2.12
N HIS A 153 -19.67 11.44 -1.53
CA HIS A 153 -18.51 10.94 -2.28
C HIS A 153 -18.80 9.58 -2.93
N MET A 154 -19.42 8.65 -2.21
CA MET A 154 -19.79 7.33 -2.73
C MET A 154 -20.74 7.41 -3.93
N GLU A 155 -21.76 8.28 -3.88
CA GLU A 155 -22.67 8.49 -5.02
C GLU A 155 -21.94 9.03 -6.26
N ARG A 156 -21.02 9.97 -6.05
CA ARG A 156 -20.16 10.54 -7.10
C ARG A 156 -19.28 9.48 -7.72
N TRP A 157 -18.54 8.73 -6.91
CA TRP A 157 -17.62 7.67 -7.37
C TRP A 157 -18.36 6.53 -8.08
N ARG A 158 -19.52 6.10 -7.57
CA ARG A 158 -20.37 5.10 -8.24
C ARG A 158 -20.94 5.58 -9.58
N THR A 159 -21.12 6.88 -9.73
CA THR A 159 -21.54 7.46 -11.02
C THR A 159 -20.37 7.56 -11.99
N LEU A 160 -19.18 7.92 -11.50
CA LEU A 160 -17.96 8.01 -12.30
C LEU A 160 -17.51 6.64 -12.80
N SER A 161 -17.50 5.61 -11.94
CA SER A 161 -17.08 4.24 -12.27
C SER A 161 -17.90 3.60 -13.40
N ARG A 162 -19.17 4.00 -13.55
CA ARG A 162 -20.07 3.52 -14.61
C ARG A 162 -19.84 4.20 -15.97
N ARG A 163 -19.13 5.33 -16.00
CA ARG A 163 -19.00 6.20 -17.17
C ARG A 163 -17.56 6.35 -17.66
N HIS A 164 -16.59 6.11 -16.78
CA HIS A 164 -15.17 6.37 -17.00
C HIS A 164 -14.31 5.17 -16.64
N GLY A 165 -13.04 5.21 -17.01
CA GLY A 165 -12.07 4.16 -16.66
C GLY A 165 -11.69 4.19 -15.18
N VAL A 166 -11.09 3.10 -14.70
CA VAL A 166 -10.61 3.00 -13.31
C VAL A 166 -9.56 4.07 -12.97
N THR A 167 -8.75 4.49 -13.94
CA THR A 167 -7.73 5.54 -13.80
C THR A 167 -8.36 6.89 -13.45
N ASP A 168 -9.44 7.29 -14.14
CA ASP A 168 -10.17 8.53 -13.86
C ASP A 168 -10.80 8.49 -12.46
N LEU A 169 -11.35 7.33 -12.08
CA LEU A 169 -11.91 7.11 -10.74
C LEU A 169 -10.84 7.23 -9.64
N LEU A 170 -9.69 6.60 -9.84
CA LEU A 170 -8.57 6.67 -8.90
C LEU A 170 -8.07 8.10 -8.75
N TRP A 171 -7.92 8.83 -9.85
CA TRP A 171 -7.52 10.23 -9.80
C TRP A 171 -8.51 11.08 -8.99
N ASP A 172 -9.80 10.91 -9.25
CA ASP A 172 -10.85 11.65 -8.54
C ASP A 172 -10.88 11.33 -7.04
N ILE A 173 -10.65 10.07 -6.65
CA ILE A 173 -10.48 9.67 -5.24
C ILE A 173 -9.25 10.36 -4.64
N TYR A 174 -8.11 10.35 -5.34
CA TYR A 174 -6.86 10.93 -4.84
C TYR A 174 -6.97 12.43 -4.62
N GLU A 175 -7.62 13.16 -5.52
CA GLU A 175 -7.84 14.60 -5.35
C GLU A 175 -8.91 14.91 -4.30
N SER A 176 -10.08 14.26 -4.36
CA SER A 176 -11.18 14.58 -3.45
C SER A 176 -10.91 14.21 -1.99
N GLN A 177 -10.08 13.20 -1.73
CA GLN A 177 -9.71 12.76 -0.38
C GLN A 177 -8.30 13.21 0.05
N ASP A 178 -7.58 13.92 -0.82
CA ASP A 178 -6.17 14.26 -0.65
C ASP A 178 -5.29 13.04 -0.26
N TYR A 179 -5.65 11.86 -0.76
CA TYR A 179 -5.20 10.58 -0.21
C TYR A 179 -3.68 10.39 -0.36
N VAL A 180 -3.11 10.86 -1.48
CA VAL A 180 -1.68 10.79 -1.77
C VAL A 180 -0.86 11.58 -0.73
N ASN A 181 -1.35 12.76 -0.34
CA ASN A 181 -0.68 13.59 0.67
C ASN A 181 -0.90 13.01 2.07
N TYR A 182 -2.11 12.53 2.36
CA TYR A 182 -2.42 11.85 3.61
C TYR A 182 -1.47 10.67 3.90
N VAL A 183 -1.31 9.73 2.97
CA VAL A 183 -0.38 8.60 3.15
C VAL A 183 1.09 9.04 3.11
N GLY A 184 1.40 10.13 2.39
CA GLY A 184 2.73 10.73 2.34
C GLY A 184 3.18 11.36 3.65
N ALA A 185 2.24 11.80 4.49
CA ALA A 185 2.51 12.37 5.81
C ALA A 185 2.71 11.32 6.92
N MET A 186 2.42 10.04 6.64
CA MET A 186 2.59 8.94 7.59
C MET A 186 4.06 8.47 7.71
N PRO A 187 4.39 7.68 8.75
CA PRO A 187 5.65 6.93 8.77
C PRO A 187 5.86 6.11 7.49
N ASN A 188 7.08 6.17 6.95
CA ASN A 188 7.45 5.60 5.64
C ASN A 188 6.66 6.20 4.45
N GLY A 189 6.17 7.44 4.58
CA GLY A 189 5.28 8.08 3.61
C GLY A 189 5.83 8.19 2.18
N LEU A 190 7.15 8.26 1.98
CA LEU A 190 7.74 8.20 0.63
C LEU A 190 7.41 6.89 -0.09
N VAL A 191 7.44 5.77 0.63
CA VAL A 191 7.13 4.43 0.09
C VAL A 191 5.62 4.31 -0.14
N ARG A 192 4.81 4.73 0.84
CA ARG A 192 3.34 4.68 0.73
C ARG A 192 2.82 5.49 -0.45
N ARG A 193 3.36 6.72 -0.62
CA ARG A 193 3.06 7.57 -1.77
C ARG A 193 3.44 6.90 -3.09
N ALA A 194 4.62 6.27 -3.17
CA ALA A 194 5.03 5.55 -4.38
C ALA A 194 4.10 4.37 -4.68
N ASN A 195 3.66 3.63 -3.66
CA ASN A 195 2.70 2.54 -3.84
C ASN A 195 1.37 3.03 -4.42
N VAL A 196 0.77 4.08 -3.82
CA VAL A 196 -0.51 4.63 -4.28
C VAL A 196 -0.43 5.17 -5.71
N LEU A 197 0.66 5.87 -6.06
CA LEU A 197 0.86 6.37 -7.43
C LEU A 197 1.04 5.21 -8.42
N ALA A 198 1.75 4.15 -8.03
CA ALA A 198 1.92 2.96 -8.88
C ALA A 198 0.59 2.22 -9.15
N LEU A 199 -0.43 2.37 -8.30
CA LEU A 199 -1.77 1.82 -8.57
C LEU A 199 -2.46 2.54 -9.73
N TYR A 200 -2.25 3.85 -9.85
CA TYR A 200 -2.84 4.70 -10.88
C TYR A 200 -2.19 4.48 -12.25
N ASP A 201 -0.87 4.26 -12.27
CA ASP A 201 -0.11 4.04 -13.51
C ASP A 201 -0.30 2.64 -14.13
N ARG A 202 -1.03 1.73 -13.47
CA ARG A 202 -1.18 0.32 -13.85
C ARG A 202 -2.38 0.00 -14.73
#